data_AF-A0A924GEH5-F1
#
_entry.id   AF-A0A924GEH5-F1
#
_cell.length_a   1.000
_cell.length_b   1.000
_cell.length_c   1.000
_cell.angle_alpha   90.00
_cell.angle_beta   90.00
_cell.angle_gamma   90.00
#
_symmetry.space_group_name_H-M   'P 1'
#
loop_
_entity.id
_entity.type
_entity.pdbx_description
1 polymer ?
#
loop_
_entity_poly.entity_id
_entity_poly.type
_entity_poly.pdbx_seq_one_letter_code
_entity_poly.pdbx_strand_id
1 'polypeptide(L)'
;MSMLTLVPGGMGGSETYARELTRQLATVDDVSATAWVPSTAAGFSAGIPERVISRVRGGPTTMNRLRAVATATTFGSGIRRELSDARVVHFPFTVAVPRPMKSQAFVQTLHDVQHLDLPHLFTRAELAYRRHFFEGAARRADAVISISEFAKSR
;
A
#
# COMPACT_ATOMS: atom_id res chain seq x y z
N MET A 1 5.89 5.87 -3.64
CA MET A 1 5.25 5.15 -2.51
C MET A 1 3.75 5.39 -2.52
N SER A 2 2.95 4.41 -2.95
CA SER A 2 1.48 4.52 -2.90
C SER A 2 0.96 3.99 -1.56
N MET A 3 0.44 4.90 -0.73
CA MET A 3 -0.04 4.63 0.63
C MET A 3 -1.53 4.97 0.76
N LEU A 4 -2.31 4.82 -0.32
CA LEU A 4 -3.70 5.27 -0.40
C LEU A 4 -4.66 4.58 0.57
N THR A 5 -4.26 3.44 1.13
CA THR A 5 -5.02 2.68 2.13
C THR A 5 -4.54 2.91 3.56
N LEU A 6 -3.61 3.84 3.76
CA LEU A 6 -3.10 4.21 5.08
C LEU A 6 -4.21 4.75 5.98
N VAL A 7 -4.22 4.25 7.22
CA VAL A 7 -5.08 4.71 8.31
C VAL A 7 -4.18 5.07 9.49
N PRO A 8 -3.87 6.37 9.71
CA PRO A 8 -3.00 6.77 10.82
C PRO A 8 -3.51 6.28 12.17
N GLY A 9 -2.60 5.73 12.98
CA GLY A 9 -2.90 5.11 14.28
C GLY A 9 -3.63 3.77 14.21
N GLY A 10 -3.94 3.25 13.02
CA GLY A 10 -4.75 2.03 12.82
C GLY A 10 -4.00 0.86 12.20
N MET A 11 -2.72 1.03 11.87
CA MET A 11 -1.93 0.09 11.08
C MET A 11 -0.74 -0.53 11.87
N GLY A 12 -0.49 -0.07 13.10
CA GLY A 12 0.52 -0.64 13.99
C GLY A 12 1.94 -0.58 13.40
N GLY A 13 2.70 -1.67 13.53
CA GLY A 13 4.10 -1.71 13.06
C GLY A 13 4.28 -1.44 11.56
N SER A 14 3.29 -1.76 10.72
CA SER A 14 3.33 -1.43 9.29
C SER A 14 3.35 0.08 9.01
N GLU A 15 2.72 0.87 9.90
CA GLU A 15 2.73 2.33 9.87
C GLU A 15 4.13 2.86 10.17
N THR A 16 4.73 2.39 11.27
CA THR A 16 6.10 2.74 11.65
C THR A 16 7.08 2.37 10.54
N TYR A 17 6.97 1.15 9.99
CA TYR A 17 7.79 0.70 8.87
C TYR A 17 7.68 1.65 7.67
N ALA A 18 6.46 1.99 7.24
CA ALA A 18 6.26 2.84 6.08
C ALA A 18 6.80 4.26 6.30
N ARG A 19 6.59 4.83 7.50
CA ARG A 19 7.10 6.16 7.85
C ARG A 19 8.62 6.20 7.90
N GLU A 20 9.25 5.23 8.57
CA GLU A 20 10.71 5.14 8.63
C GLU A 20 11.33 4.85 7.26
N LEU A 21 10.66 4.08 6.41
CA LEU A 21 11.07 3.89 5.03
C LEU A 21 11.07 5.22 4.26
N THR A 22 10.04 6.06 4.41
CA THR A 22 10.07 7.39 3.78
C THR A 22 11.24 8.24 4.29
N ARG A 23 11.52 8.21 5.60
CA ARG A 23 12.63 8.96 6.19
C ARG A 23 13.99 8.50 5.64
N GLN A 24 14.18 7.20 5.47
CA GLN A 24 15.43 6.63 4.93
C GLN A 24 15.57 6.90 3.43
N LEU A 25 14.48 6.85 2.66
CA LEU A 25 14.52 7.19 1.23
C LEU A 25 14.93 8.65 1.00
N ALA A 26 14.65 9.55 1.96
CA ALA A 26 15.09 10.94 1.89
C ALA A 26 16.61 11.13 2.00
N THR A 27 17.35 10.11 2.48
CA THR A 27 18.80 10.16 2.64
C THR A 27 19.55 9.40 1.55
N VAL A 28 18.87 8.93 0.51
CA VAL A 28 19.46 8.18 -0.61
C VAL A 28 19.44 9.05 -1.86
N ASP A 29 20.62 9.39 -2.38
CA ASP A 29 20.75 10.33 -3.50
C ASP A 29 20.31 9.73 -4.85
N ASP A 30 20.42 8.40 -5.01
CA ASP A 30 20.10 7.71 -6.26
C ASP A 30 18.60 7.39 -6.44
N VAL A 31 17.75 7.75 -5.47
CA VAL A 31 16.31 7.44 -5.47
C VAL A 31 15.46 8.67 -5.19
N SER A 32 14.82 9.20 -6.22
CA SER A 32 13.77 10.23 -6.07
C SER A 32 12.43 9.58 -5.70
N ALA A 33 12.08 9.61 -4.41
CA ALA A 33 10.82 9.08 -3.91
C ALA A 33 9.77 10.16 -3.64
N THR A 34 8.50 9.85 -3.92
CA THR A 34 7.32 10.66 -3.55
C THR A 34 6.32 9.76 -2.81
N ALA A 35 5.69 10.29 -1.76
CA ALA A 35 4.59 9.64 -1.05
C ALA A 35 3.24 10.10 -1.58
N TRP A 36 2.38 9.16 -1.99
CA TRP A 36 0.97 9.43 -2.31
C TRP A 36 0.09 8.89 -1.19
N VAL A 37 -0.65 9.78 -0.53
CA VAL A 37 -1.43 9.47 0.68
C VAL A 37 -2.89 9.87 0.52
N PRO A 38 -3.84 9.24 1.25
CA PRO A 38 -5.22 9.71 1.31
C PRO A 38 -5.30 11.03 2.09
N SER A 39 -6.38 11.79 1.92
CA SER A 39 -6.53 13.09 2.60
C SER A 39 -6.53 13.00 4.13
N THR A 40 -6.92 11.85 4.67
CA THR A 40 -6.93 11.57 6.11
C THR A 40 -5.55 11.24 6.68
N ALA A 41 -4.52 11.13 5.84
CA ALA A 41 -3.16 10.84 6.23
C ALA A 41 -2.16 11.88 5.68
N ALA A 42 -2.62 13.09 5.42
CA ALA A 42 -1.76 14.20 5.06
C ALA A 42 -0.75 14.50 6.20
N GLY A 43 0.50 14.75 5.84
CA GLY A 43 1.63 14.93 6.76
C GLY A 43 2.20 13.63 7.31
N PHE A 44 1.88 12.48 6.73
CA PHE A 44 2.37 11.19 7.20
C PHE A 44 3.84 10.96 6.87
N SER A 45 4.23 11.24 5.63
CA SER A 45 5.58 10.98 5.13
C SER A 45 6.61 11.86 5.84
N ALA A 46 7.83 11.33 5.95
CA ALA A 46 8.95 12.02 6.56
C ALA A 46 10.08 12.16 5.54
N GLY A 47 10.53 13.39 5.29
CA GLY A 47 11.72 13.69 4.48
C GLY A 47 11.54 13.67 2.95
N ILE A 48 10.54 12.99 2.42
CA ILE A 48 10.25 12.97 0.97
C ILE A 48 9.03 13.82 0.61
N PRO A 49 8.91 14.32 -0.64
CA PRO A 49 7.71 15.01 -1.10
C PRO A 49 6.43 14.19 -0.91
N GLU A 50 5.37 14.84 -0.44
CA GLU A 50 4.05 14.24 -0.26
C GLU A 50 3.03 14.81 -1.25
N ARG A 51 2.21 13.92 -1.80
CA ARG A 51 1.07 14.24 -2.66
C ARG A 51 -0.19 13.66 -2.04
N VAL A 52 -1.13 14.54 -1.71
CA VAL A 52 -2.40 14.17 -1.09
C VAL A 52 -3.45 13.93 -2.17
N ILE A 53 -3.95 12.70 -2.26
CA ILE A 53 -5.08 12.36 -3.15
C ILE A 53 -6.38 12.69 -2.43
N SER A 54 -6.87 13.92 -2.60
CA SER A 54 -8.02 14.50 -1.89
C SER A 54 -9.31 13.66 -1.99
N ARG A 55 -9.48 12.92 -3.09
CA ARG A 55 -10.64 12.05 -3.32
C ARG A 55 -10.62 10.81 -2.43
N VAL A 56 -9.45 10.29 -2.05
CA VAL A 56 -9.33 9.07 -1.25
C VAL A 56 -9.29 9.43 0.22
N ARG A 57 -10.18 8.82 1.01
CA ARG A 57 -10.27 8.98 2.46
C ARG A 57 -10.14 7.62 3.12
N GLY A 58 -9.15 7.47 4.01
CA GLY A 58 -9.00 6.29 4.86
C GLY A 58 -9.83 6.40 6.14
N GLY A 59 -9.85 5.33 6.93
CA GLY A 59 -10.46 5.34 8.26
C GLY A 59 -10.42 3.97 8.95
N PRO A 60 -10.69 3.93 10.27
CA PRO A 60 -10.45 2.75 11.08
C PRO A 60 -11.44 1.60 10.82
N THR A 61 -12.65 1.90 10.37
CA THR A 61 -13.71 0.91 10.17
C THR A 61 -13.56 0.15 8.84
N THR A 62 -14.05 -1.08 8.78
CA THR A 62 -14.08 -1.88 7.55
C THR A 62 -14.77 -1.15 6.40
N MET A 63 -15.88 -0.46 6.67
CA MET A 63 -16.60 0.35 5.68
C MET A 63 -15.73 1.48 5.13
N ASN A 64 -14.96 2.17 5.98
CA ASN A 64 -14.05 3.23 5.54
C ASN A 64 -12.92 2.67 4.67
N ARG A 65 -12.34 1.52 5.05
CA ARG A 65 -11.30 0.84 4.25
C ARG A 65 -11.81 0.42 2.87
N LEU A 66 -13.02 -0.16 2.81
CA LEU A 66 -13.66 -0.53 1.55
C LEU A 66 -13.95 0.68 0.68
N ARG A 67 -14.43 1.78 1.26
CA ARG A 67 -14.64 3.05 0.54
C ARG A 67 -13.33 3.62 0.01
N ALA A 68 -12.23 3.57 0.77
CA ALA A 68 -10.92 4.01 0.30
C ALA A 68 -10.48 3.21 -0.94
N VAL A 69 -10.60 1.89 -0.88
CA VAL A 69 -10.31 0.96 -1.99
C VAL A 69 -11.18 1.24 -3.20
N ALA A 70 -12.50 1.38 -3.00
CA ALA A 70 -13.46 1.65 -4.07
C ALA A 70 -13.15 2.99 -4.76
N THR A 71 -12.95 4.05 -3.99
CA THR A 71 -12.65 5.39 -4.51
C THR A 71 -11.31 5.42 -5.25
N ALA A 72 -10.26 4.80 -4.71
CA ALA A 72 -8.96 4.69 -5.38
C ALA A 72 -9.06 3.90 -6.70
N THR A 73 -9.96 2.91 -6.77
CA THR A 73 -10.20 2.12 -7.98
C THR A 73 -10.99 2.92 -9.01
N THR A 74 -12.11 3.54 -8.61
CA THR A 74 -13.00 4.32 -9.48
C THR A 74 -12.28 5.51 -10.10
N PHE A 75 -11.48 6.26 -9.31
CA PHE A 75 -10.69 7.38 -9.81
C PHE A 75 -9.28 6.97 -10.24
N GLY A 76 -9.06 5.68 -10.48
CA GLY A 76 -7.74 5.11 -10.74
C GLY A 76 -7.05 5.63 -12.00
N SER A 77 -7.79 6.12 -13.01
CA SER A 77 -7.18 6.77 -14.19
C SER A 77 -6.52 8.11 -13.81
N GLY A 78 -7.22 8.96 -13.06
CA GLY A 78 -6.70 10.24 -12.58
C GLY A 78 -5.52 10.03 -11.64
N ILE A 79 -5.64 9.10 -10.70
CA ILE A 79 -4.56 8.77 -9.77
C ILE A 79 -3.34 8.22 -10.54
N ARG A 80 -3.51 7.30 -11.49
CA ARG A 80 -2.38 6.81 -12.31
C ARG A 80 -1.68 7.91 -13.10
N ARG A 81 -2.42 8.93 -13.55
CA ARG A 81 -1.82 10.11 -14.18
C ARG A 81 -0.97 10.91 -13.19
N GLU A 82 -1.38 11.02 -11.93
CA GLU A 82 -0.53 11.65 -10.89
C GLU A 82 0.71 10.83 -10.56
N LEU A 83 0.68 9.52 -10.79
CA LEU A 83 1.81 8.62 -10.61
C LEU A 83 2.65 8.45 -11.89
N SER A 84 2.32 9.12 -13.01
CA SER A 84 2.86 8.73 -14.33
C SER A 84 4.37 8.86 -14.46
N ASP A 85 4.96 9.79 -13.72
CA ASP A 85 6.39 10.08 -13.77
C ASP A 85 7.22 9.06 -12.98
N ALA A 86 6.57 8.26 -12.13
CA ALA A 86 7.22 7.21 -11.38
C ALA A 86 7.53 6.01 -12.28
N ARG A 87 8.79 5.55 -12.28
CA ARG A 87 9.17 4.27 -12.91
C ARG A 87 8.78 3.05 -12.07
N VAL A 88 8.69 3.23 -10.75
CA VAL A 88 8.36 2.19 -9.77
C VAL A 88 7.24 2.68 -8.86
N VAL A 89 6.20 1.86 -8.69
CA VAL A 89 5.14 2.09 -7.71
C VAL A 89 5.24 1.04 -6.61
N HIS A 90 5.81 1.47 -5.48
CA HIS A 90 5.89 0.66 -4.26
C HIS A 90 4.69 0.88 -3.36
N PHE A 91 4.00 -0.20 -3.01
CA PHE A 91 2.93 -0.24 -2.01
C PHE A 91 3.50 -0.85 -0.71
N PRO A 92 3.82 -0.03 0.31
CA PRO A 92 4.34 -0.53 1.58
C PRO A 92 3.26 -1.17 2.47
N PHE A 93 2.04 -1.37 1.93
CA PHE A 93 0.91 -2.02 2.58
C PHE A 93 0.32 -3.09 1.66
N THR A 94 -0.46 -3.99 2.23
CA THR A 94 -0.94 -5.22 1.57
C THR A 94 -2.05 -4.99 0.54
N VAL A 95 -2.56 -3.77 0.38
CA VAL A 95 -3.63 -3.45 -0.57
C VAL A 95 -3.12 -2.51 -1.65
N ALA A 96 -2.86 -3.05 -2.83
CA ALA A 96 -2.30 -2.31 -3.96
C ALA A 96 -3.40 -1.64 -4.81
N VAL A 97 -3.78 -0.40 -4.46
CA VAL A 97 -4.76 0.41 -5.20
C VAL A 97 -4.31 1.85 -5.43
N PRO A 98 -4.58 2.44 -6.62
CA PRO A 98 -4.95 1.74 -7.85
C PRO A 98 -3.80 0.84 -8.32
N ARG A 99 -4.10 -0.10 -9.22
CA ARG A 99 -3.03 -0.88 -9.87
C ARG A 99 -2.09 0.06 -10.66
N PRO A 100 -0.77 -0.17 -10.66
CA PRO A 100 0.16 0.58 -11.50
C PRO A 100 -0.14 0.47 -12.98
N MET A 101 0.42 1.38 -13.79
CA MET A 101 0.42 1.23 -15.24
C MET A 101 1.35 0.10 -15.67
N LYS A 102 1.10 -0.53 -16.81
CA LYS A 102 1.94 -1.62 -17.35
C LYS A 102 3.40 -1.22 -17.60
N SER A 103 3.67 0.08 -17.78
CA SER A 103 5.01 0.63 -17.97
C SER A 103 5.78 0.86 -16.66
N GLN A 104 5.14 0.65 -15.51
CA GLN A 104 5.73 0.90 -14.20
C GLN A 104 6.00 -0.43 -13.49
N ALA A 105 7.16 -0.55 -12.85
CA ALA A 105 7.44 -1.68 -11.99
C ALA A 105 6.55 -1.62 -10.74
N PHE A 106 5.93 -2.73 -10.38
CA PHE A 106 5.05 -2.88 -9.24
C PHE A 106 5.79 -3.61 -8.12
N VAL A 107 5.99 -2.92 -6.99
CA VAL A 107 6.56 -3.50 -5.76
C VAL A 107 5.52 -3.53 -4.66
N GLN A 108 5.38 -4.66 -3.96
CA GLN A 108 4.49 -4.79 -2.81
C GLN A 108 5.25 -5.24 -1.57
N THR A 109 4.99 -4.61 -0.42
CA THR A 109 5.42 -5.13 0.88
C THR A 109 4.31 -5.95 1.54
N LEU A 110 4.64 -7.17 1.95
CA LEU A 110 3.80 -8.02 2.78
C LEU A 110 4.37 -8.04 4.21
N HIS A 111 3.58 -7.53 5.15
CA HIS A 111 3.92 -7.53 6.57
C HIS A 111 3.59 -8.86 7.24
N ASP A 112 2.53 -9.51 6.79
CA ASP A 112 2.12 -10.82 7.26
C ASP A 112 1.33 -11.56 6.17
N VAL A 113 1.23 -12.87 6.37
CA VAL A 113 0.40 -13.80 5.58
C VAL A 113 -0.41 -14.68 6.54
N GLN A 114 -0.83 -14.12 7.67
CA GLN A 114 -1.43 -14.86 8.80
C GLN A 114 -2.62 -15.72 8.37
N HIS A 115 -3.38 -15.28 7.36
CA HIS A 115 -4.55 -16.01 6.85
C HIS A 115 -4.22 -17.34 6.17
N LEU A 116 -2.96 -17.57 5.79
CA LEU A 116 -2.50 -18.85 5.24
C LEU A 116 -2.29 -19.89 6.35
N ASP A 117 -1.71 -19.48 7.48
CA ASP A 117 -1.39 -20.38 8.59
C ASP A 117 -2.53 -20.50 9.62
N LEU A 118 -3.30 -19.43 9.83
CA LEU A 118 -4.38 -19.35 10.81
C LEU A 118 -5.72 -18.94 10.16
N PRO A 119 -6.22 -19.67 9.15
CA PRO A 119 -7.42 -19.29 8.40
C PRO A 119 -8.68 -19.21 9.27
N HIS A 120 -8.73 -19.95 10.38
CA HIS A 120 -9.87 -19.99 11.31
C HIS A 120 -10.07 -18.69 12.10
N LEU A 121 -9.07 -17.79 12.11
CA LEU A 121 -9.19 -16.45 12.71
C LEU A 121 -9.90 -15.45 11.79
N PHE A 122 -10.25 -15.85 10.57
CA PHE A 122 -10.83 -15.00 9.55
C PHE A 122 -12.17 -15.54 9.07
N THR A 123 -13.12 -14.63 8.83
CA THR A 123 -14.35 -14.96 8.12
C THR A 123 -14.06 -15.32 6.66
N ARG A 124 -14.98 -16.03 6.01
CA ARG A 124 -14.87 -16.34 4.57
C ARG A 124 -14.72 -15.08 3.71
N ALA A 125 -15.37 -13.99 4.10
CA ALA A 125 -15.28 -12.71 3.40
C ALA A 125 -13.88 -12.08 3.53
N GLU A 126 -13.28 -12.14 4.72
CA GLU A 126 -11.92 -11.65 4.95
C GLU A 126 -10.88 -12.51 4.23
N LEU A 127 -11.05 -13.83 4.20
CA LEU A 127 -10.21 -14.74 3.42
C LEU A 127 -10.29 -14.42 1.92
N ALA A 128 -11.50 -14.21 1.38
CA ALA A 128 -11.68 -13.82 -0.02
C ALA A 128 -11.02 -12.45 -0.32
N TYR A 129 -11.18 -11.47 0.57
CA TYR A 129 -10.54 -10.17 0.47
C TYR A 129 -9.00 -10.29 0.43
N ARG A 130 -8.42 -11.04 1.38
CA ARG A 130 -6.97 -11.26 1.47
C ARG A 130 -6.43 -12.02 0.27
N ARG A 131 -7.11 -13.07 -0.18
CA ARG A 131 -6.75 -13.80 -1.41
C ARG A 131 -6.70 -12.87 -2.63
N HIS A 132 -7.63 -11.92 -2.74
CA HIS A 132 -7.66 -10.98 -3.85
C HIS A 132 -6.56 -9.90 -3.77
N PHE A 133 -6.44 -9.23 -2.61
CA PHE A 133 -5.60 -8.04 -2.46
C PHE A 133 -4.17 -8.36 -2.01
N PHE A 134 -3.95 -9.43 -1.26
CA PHE A 134 -2.62 -9.80 -0.76
C PHE A 134 -1.99 -10.72 -1.80
N GLU A 135 -2.47 -11.97 -1.90
CA GLU A 135 -1.89 -12.96 -2.81
C GLU A 135 -2.05 -12.57 -4.28
N GLY A 136 -3.26 -12.11 -4.65
CA GLY A 136 -3.52 -11.70 -6.02
C GLY A 136 -2.62 -10.54 -6.44
N ALA A 137 -2.36 -9.57 -5.56
CA ALA A 137 -1.45 -8.47 -5.86
C ALA A 137 0.01 -8.92 -5.90
N ALA A 138 0.44 -9.75 -4.94
CA ALA A 138 1.80 -10.27 -4.87
C ALA A 138 2.16 -11.08 -6.13
N ARG A 139 1.24 -11.91 -6.63
CA ARG A 139 1.42 -12.68 -7.88
C ARG A 139 1.59 -11.81 -9.13
N ARG A 140 1.18 -10.54 -9.08
CA ARG A 140 1.29 -9.58 -10.18
C ARG A 140 2.42 -8.58 -9.98
N ALA A 141 3.03 -8.54 -8.80
CA ALA A 141 4.12 -7.63 -8.50
C ALA A 141 5.39 -8.12 -9.19
N ASP A 142 6.17 -7.18 -9.73
CA ASP A 142 7.50 -7.47 -10.26
C ASP A 142 8.48 -7.81 -9.12
N ALA A 143 8.23 -7.28 -7.92
CA ALA A 143 8.93 -7.66 -6.70
C ALA A 143 8.01 -7.65 -5.48
N VAL A 144 8.22 -8.62 -4.59
CA VAL A 144 7.55 -8.70 -3.28
C VAL A 144 8.59 -8.59 -2.19
N ILE A 145 8.38 -7.66 -1.26
CA ILE A 145 9.19 -7.49 -0.05
C ILE A 145 8.43 -8.12 1.11
N SER A 146 8.98 -9.19 1.68
CA SER A 146 8.51 -9.77 2.94
C SER A 146 9.36 -9.23 4.09
N ILE A 147 8.75 -8.88 5.22
CA ILE A 147 9.50 -8.41 6.40
C ILE A 147 10.18 -9.54 7.19
N SER A 148 9.96 -10.79 6.81
CA SER A 148 10.58 -11.96 7.43
C SER A 148 10.66 -13.14 6.45
N GLU A 149 11.62 -14.04 6.66
CA GLU A 149 11.70 -15.30 5.91
C GLU A 149 10.48 -16.19 6.15
N PHE A 150 9.84 -16.08 7.32
CA PHE A 150 8.59 -16.79 7.60
C PHE A 150 7.52 -16.41 6.58
N ALA A 151 7.22 -15.11 6.42
CA ALA A 151 6.20 -14.65 5.47
C ALA A 151 6.58 -14.96 4.01
N LYS A 152 7.87 -15.01 3.69
CA LYS A 152 8.39 -15.33 2.35
C LYS A 152 8.19 -16.79 1.95
N SER A 153 8.29 -17.70 2.91
CA SER A 153 8.24 -19.15 2.70
C SER A 153 6.82 -19.71 2.51
N ARG A 154 5.80 -18.87 2.62
CA ARG A 154 4.39 -19.25 2.59
C ARG A 154 3.72 -18.94 1.25
#